data_AF-A0A4Q3KQ51-F1
#
_entry.id   AF-A0A4Q3KQ51-F1
#
_cell.length_a   1.000
_cell.length_b   1.000
_cell.length_c   1.000
_cell.angle_alpha   90.00
_cell.angle_beta   90.00
_cell.angle_gamma   90.00
#
_symmetry.space_group_name_H-M   'P 1'
#
loop_
_entity.id
_entity.type
_entity.pdbx_description
1 polymer ?
#
loop_
_entity_poly.entity_id
_entity_poly.type
_entity_poly.pdbx_seq_one_letter_code
_entity_poly.pdbx_strand_id
1 'polypeptide(L)'
;VTLASIVEKETGAPEERAHIACVFYNRLRARPAWRLETDPTVIYAAILADPHFDGNLKRTHLRDLDSPYNTYRHVGLPPGPIANPGRAALQAVSLPSTCGDFFFVSSNHGRHVFCPDLACHNRAVQRWQIDYFRNPTRRGMPSAPLPEVIRPPSAPSAPAPDRPGGPPGRRRSPPSYSPSRVPGSRSPPR
;
A
#
# COMPACT_ATOMS: atom_id res chain seq x y z
N VAL A 1 1.47 -14.43 -2.82
CA VAL A 1 2.53 -14.78 -1.85
C VAL A 1 3.87 -14.15 -2.21
N THR A 2 4.35 -14.26 -3.46
CA THR A 2 5.63 -13.69 -3.91
C THR A 2 5.84 -12.22 -3.54
N LEU A 3 4.90 -11.32 -3.89
CA LEU A 3 5.02 -9.91 -3.55
C LEU A 3 5.08 -9.67 -2.02
N ALA A 4 4.35 -10.46 -1.23
CA ALA A 4 4.41 -10.35 0.22
C ALA A 4 5.79 -10.74 0.77
N SER A 5 6.45 -11.74 0.18
CA SER A 5 7.82 -12.09 0.58
C SER A 5 8.85 -11.00 0.28
N ILE A 6 8.63 -10.21 -0.78
CA ILE A 6 9.46 -9.05 -1.12
C ILE A 6 9.21 -7.93 -0.10
N VAL A 7 7.94 -7.59 0.16
CA VAL A 7 7.55 -6.57 1.14
C VAL A 7 8.06 -6.91 2.54
N GLU A 8 8.00 -8.19 2.95
CA GLU A 8 8.55 -8.67 4.23
C GLU A 8 10.04 -8.31 4.37
N LYS A 9 10.83 -8.51 3.31
CA LYS A 9 12.28 -8.27 3.34
C LYS A 9 12.67 -6.80 3.21
N GLU A 10 11.83 -5.97 2.59
CA GLU A 10 12.07 -4.52 2.47
C GLU A 10 11.72 -3.73 3.75
N THR A 11 10.88 -4.28 4.61
CA THR A 11 10.30 -3.49 5.69
C THR A 11 11.23 -3.34 6.89
N GLY A 12 11.70 -2.13 7.13
CA GLY A 12 12.29 -1.70 8.41
C GLY A 12 11.25 -1.19 9.42
N ALA A 13 10.27 -0.41 8.95
CA ALA A 13 9.22 0.21 9.78
C ALA A 13 7.84 -0.42 9.49
N PRO A 14 7.17 -1.05 10.48
CA PRO A 14 5.94 -1.79 10.25
C PRO A 14 4.80 -1.05 9.54
N GLU A 15 4.68 0.25 9.80
CA GLU A 15 3.69 1.15 9.24
C GLU A 15 3.90 1.45 7.74
N GLU A 16 5.10 1.21 7.20
CA GLU A 16 5.43 1.49 5.79
C GLU A 16 5.03 0.35 4.85
N ARG A 17 4.71 -0.86 5.38
CA ARG A 17 4.43 -2.07 4.57
C ARG A 17 3.40 -1.84 3.47
N ALA A 18 2.28 -1.21 3.81
CA ALA A 18 1.18 -0.99 2.88
C ALA A 18 1.54 0.03 1.79
N HIS A 19 2.43 0.99 2.10
CA HIS A 19 2.96 1.95 1.13
C HIS A 19 4.01 1.32 0.22
N ILE A 20 4.92 0.50 0.76
CA ILE A 20 5.88 -0.28 -0.03
C ILE A 20 5.12 -1.19 -1.02
N ALA A 21 4.08 -1.88 -0.55
CA ALA A 21 3.22 -2.69 -1.41
C ALA A 21 2.56 -1.85 -2.53
N CYS A 22 2.10 -0.63 -2.21
CA CYS A 22 1.57 0.31 -3.19
C CYS A 22 2.59 0.64 -4.30
N VAL A 23 3.83 0.99 -3.93
CA VAL A 23 4.89 1.30 -4.91
C VAL A 23 5.14 0.15 -5.88
N PHE A 24 5.24 -1.08 -5.35
CA PHE A 24 5.43 -2.25 -6.21
C PHE A 24 4.22 -2.51 -7.12
N TYR A 25 2.98 -2.33 -6.64
CA TYR A 25 1.80 -2.42 -7.50
C TYR A 25 1.79 -1.35 -8.58
N ASN A 26 2.18 -0.10 -8.27
CA ASN A 26 2.28 0.97 -9.24
C ASN A 26 3.26 0.60 -10.36
N ARG A 27 4.44 0.09 -10.02
CA ARG A 27 5.45 -0.40 -11.00
C ARG A 27 4.91 -1.55 -11.87
N LEU A 28 4.25 -2.54 -11.25
CA LEU A 28 3.67 -3.69 -11.97
C LEU A 28 2.52 -3.31 -12.90
N ARG A 29 1.71 -2.32 -12.52
CA ARG A 29 0.53 -1.87 -13.28
C ARG A 29 0.86 -0.85 -14.36
N ALA A 30 2.04 -0.23 -14.31
CA ALA A 30 2.51 0.71 -15.31
C ALA A 30 2.46 0.10 -16.73
N ARG A 31 2.32 0.95 -17.74
CA ARG A 31 2.27 0.55 -19.15
C ARG A 31 3.27 1.39 -19.96
N PRO A 32 4.41 0.83 -20.40
CA PRO A 32 4.87 -0.56 -20.15
C PRO A 32 5.14 -0.84 -18.66
N ALA A 33 5.10 -2.11 -18.25
CA ALA A 33 5.38 -2.50 -16.87
C ALA A 33 6.83 -2.21 -16.51
N TRP A 34 7.05 -1.74 -15.28
CA TRP A 34 8.39 -1.40 -14.80
C TRP A 34 9.01 -2.59 -14.07
N ARG A 35 10.34 -2.61 -14.04
CA ARG A 35 11.12 -3.52 -13.19
C ARG A 35 10.89 -3.16 -11.72
N LEU A 36 10.97 -4.16 -10.84
CA LEU A 36 10.79 -3.92 -9.40
C LEU A 36 12.05 -3.35 -8.75
N GLU A 37 13.24 -3.72 -9.25
CA GLU A 37 14.55 -3.18 -8.82
C GLU A 37 14.70 -3.15 -7.29
N THR A 38 14.56 -4.32 -6.66
CA THR A 38 14.56 -4.49 -5.20
C THR A 38 15.69 -5.43 -4.76
N ASP A 39 16.54 -4.94 -3.86
CA ASP A 39 17.77 -5.61 -3.40
C ASP A 39 17.52 -7.00 -2.81
N PRO A 40 16.51 -7.24 -1.95
CA PRO A 40 16.19 -8.57 -1.43
C PRO A 40 16.08 -9.67 -2.47
N THR A 41 15.58 -9.36 -3.67
CA THR A 41 15.44 -10.36 -4.74
C THR A 41 16.79 -10.75 -5.34
N VAL A 42 17.72 -9.79 -5.46
CA VAL A 42 19.08 -10.06 -5.96
C VAL A 42 19.93 -10.72 -4.88
N ILE A 43 19.76 -10.33 -3.61
CA ILE A 43 20.40 -11.01 -2.48
C ILE A 43 19.98 -12.48 -2.45
N TYR A 44 18.68 -12.77 -2.62
CA TYR A 44 18.21 -14.15 -2.71
C TYR A 44 18.84 -14.89 -3.90
N ALA A 45 18.89 -14.27 -5.08
CA ALA A 45 19.56 -14.83 -6.24
C ALA A 45 21.06 -15.11 -6.00
N ALA A 46 21.76 -14.21 -5.30
CA ALA A 46 23.17 -14.34 -4.99
C ALA A 46 23.42 -15.50 -4.02
N ILE A 47 22.57 -15.65 -2.98
CA ILE A 47 22.65 -16.79 -2.04
C ILE A 47 22.42 -18.12 -2.76
N LEU A 48 21.49 -18.17 -3.72
CA LEU A 48 21.25 -19.38 -4.51
C LEU A 48 22.43 -19.72 -5.43
N ALA A 49 23.12 -18.71 -5.97
CA ALA A 49 24.26 -18.90 -6.85
C ALA A 49 25.55 -19.22 -6.09
N ASP A 50 25.73 -18.65 -4.89
CA ASP A 50 26.88 -18.82 -4.02
C ASP A 50 26.43 -18.97 -2.56
N PRO A 51 26.48 -20.19 -1.99
CA PRO A 51 26.16 -20.44 -0.58
C PRO A 51 27.08 -19.71 0.42
N HIS A 52 28.24 -19.22 -0.03
CA HIS A 52 29.19 -18.45 0.78
C HIS A 52 29.02 -16.94 0.64
N PHE A 53 27.95 -16.47 -0.03
CA PHE A 53 27.65 -15.05 -0.16
C PHE A 53 27.59 -14.38 1.22
N ASP A 54 28.45 -13.38 1.40
CA ASP A 54 28.67 -12.66 2.67
C ASP A 54 27.58 -11.62 3.00
N GLY A 55 26.56 -11.51 2.15
CA GLY A 55 25.52 -10.50 2.26
C GLY A 55 25.86 -9.16 1.59
N ASN A 56 27.10 -8.98 1.11
CA ASN A 56 27.53 -7.71 0.53
C ASN A 56 27.15 -7.62 -0.95
N LEU A 57 26.04 -6.92 -1.22
CA LEU A 57 25.52 -6.75 -2.57
C LEU A 57 26.38 -5.77 -3.40
N LYS A 58 27.11 -6.31 -4.37
CA LYS A 58 27.93 -5.55 -5.31
C LYS A 58 27.16 -5.18 -6.59
N ARG A 59 27.64 -4.16 -7.28
CA ARG A 59 27.07 -3.70 -8.56
C ARG A 59 27.08 -4.78 -9.65
N THR A 60 28.05 -5.69 -9.62
CA THR A 60 28.13 -6.84 -10.53
C THR A 60 26.97 -7.81 -10.30
N HIS A 61 26.52 -8.01 -9.05
CA HIS A 61 25.33 -8.83 -8.79
C HIS A 61 24.08 -8.22 -9.42
N LEU A 62 23.92 -6.89 -9.33
CA LEU A 62 22.77 -6.22 -9.93
C LEU A 62 22.74 -6.36 -11.46
N ARG A 63 23.90 -6.25 -12.11
CA ARG A 63 24.02 -6.16 -13.58
C ARG A 63 24.21 -7.50 -14.27
N ASP A 64 25.03 -8.37 -13.69
CA ASP A 64 25.64 -9.49 -14.40
C ASP A 64 25.10 -10.84 -13.90
N LEU A 65 24.58 -10.91 -12.66
CA LEU A 65 23.98 -12.13 -12.12
C LEU A 65 22.77 -12.51 -12.97
N ASP A 66 22.88 -13.65 -13.66
CA ASP A 66 21.82 -14.19 -14.50
C ASP A 66 20.93 -15.10 -13.68
N SER A 67 19.79 -14.56 -13.26
CA SER A 67 18.82 -15.27 -12.45
C SER A 67 17.44 -14.67 -12.66
N PRO A 68 16.37 -15.48 -12.80
CA PRO A 68 15.01 -14.96 -12.94
C PRO A 68 14.52 -14.23 -11.69
N TYR A 69 15.24 -14.34 -10.56
CA TYR A 69 14.98 -13.56 -9.36
C TYR A 69 15.60 -12.16 -9.39
N ASN A 70 16.50 -11.86 -10.34
CA ASN A 70 17.11 -10.54 -10.45
C ASN A 70 16.13 -9.52 -11.06
N THR A 71 15.39 -8.84 -10.20
CA THR A 71 14.40 -7.82 -10.61
C THR A 71 15.01 -6.53 -11.16
N TYR A 72 16.34 -6.39 -11.20
CA TYR A 72 17.02 -5.33 -11.97
C TYR A 72 17.15 -5.67 -13.46
N ARG A 73 17.03 -6.96 -13.81
CA ARG A 73 17.13 -7.44 -15.19
C ARG A 73 15.77 -7.82 -15.76
N HIS A 74 14.91 -8.43 -14.95
CA HIS A 74 13.60 -8.94 -15.37
C HIS A 74 12.45 -8.05 -14.90
N VAL A 75 11.45 -7.85 -15.78
CA VAL A 75 10.21 -7.13 -15.47
C VAL A 75 9.22 -8.09 -14.80
N GLY A 76 8.42 -7.58 -13.87
CA GLY A 76 7.39 -8.35 -13.17
C GLY A 76 7.88 -8.97 -11.86
N LEU A 77 7.10 -9.90 -11.34
CA LEU A 77 7.45 -10.65 -10.13
C LEU A 77 8.46 -11.76 -10.46
N PRO A 78 9.36 -12.11 -9.52
CA PRO A 78 10.21 -13.29 -9.67
C PRO A 78 9.35 -14.58 -9.64
N PRO A 79 9.91 -15.74 -10.05
CA PRO A 79 9.17 -17.00 -10.19
C PRO A 79 8.50 -17.49 -8.90
N GLY A 80 9.05 -17.13 -7.74
CA GLY A 80 8.56 -17.56 -6.44
C GLY A 80 8.94 -16.60 -5.32
N PRO A 81 8.45 -16.86 -4.09
CA PRO A 81 8.81 -16.06 -2.94
C PRO A 81 10.30 -16.18 -2.58
N ILE A 82 10.84 -15.14 -1.96
CA ILE A 82 12.25 -15.06 -1.50
C ILE A 82 12.39 -15.23 0.02
N ALA A 83 11.28 -15.36 0.72
CA ALA A 83 11.17 -15.49 2.18
C ALA A 83 9.80 -16.06 2.55
N ASN A 84 9.62 -16.42 3.82
CA ASN A 84 8.33 -16.78 4.39
C ASN A 84 7.64 -15.51 4.94
N PRO A 85 6.68 -14.90 4.22
CA PRO A 85 6.05 -13.67 4.68
C PRO A 85 5.14 -13.91 5.88
N GLY A 86 5.18 -12.99 6.84
CA GLY A 86 4.25 -13.00 7.97
C GLY A 86 2.85 -12.52 7.58
N ARG A 87 1.91 -12.64 8.52
CA ARG A 87 0.53 -12.16 8.36
C ARG A 87 0.47 -10.67 7.97
N ALA A 88 1.33 -9.84 8.56
CA ALA A 88 1.35 -8.40 8.30
C ALA A 88 1.72 -8.07 6.84
N ALA A 89 2.73 -8.73 6.27
CA ALA A 89 3.10 -8.54 4.86
C ALA A 89 2.03 -9.05 3.91
N LEU A 90 1.41 -10.20 4.21
CA LEU A 90 0.27 -10.72 3.44
C LEU A 90 -0.91 -9.74 3.44
N GLN A 91 -1.24 -9.18 4.60
CA GLN A 91 -2.30 -8.19 4.73
C GLN A 91 -1.96 -6.90 3.95
N ALA A 92 -0.73 -6.39 4.07
CA ALA A 92 -0.29 -5.19 3.35
C ALA A 92 -0.36 -5.34 1.83
N VAL A 93 -0.07 -6.53 1.30
CA VAL A 93 -0.19 -6.80 -0.14
C VAL A 93 -1.64 -7.01 -0.58
N SER A 94 -2.49 -7.53 0.30
CA SER A 94 -3.92 -7.71 0.01
C SER A 94 -4.70 -6.39 0.06
N LEU A 95 -4.28 -5.49 0.95
CA LEU A 95 -4.88 -4.17 1.19
C LEU A 95 -3.77 -3.10 1.21
N PRO A 96 -3.15 -2.80 0.06
CA PRO A 96 -2.12 -1.77 0.00
C PRO A 96 -2.71 -0.38 0.24
N SER A 97 -1.87 0.56 0.67
CA SER A 97 -2.24 1.97 0.72
C SER A 97 -2.50 2.50 -0.69
N THR A 98 -3.31 3.54 -0.82
CA THR A 98 -3.39 4.31 -2.07
C THR A 98 -2.26 5.34 -2.10
N CYS A 99 -1.44 5.33 -3.14
CA CYS A 99 -0.30 6.25 -3.29
C CYS A 99 0.01 6.52 -4.77
N GLY A 100 0.62 7.67 -5.03
CA GLY A 100 1.15 8.05 -6.35
C GLY A 100 2.64 7.79 -6.52
N ASP A 101 3.24 7.02 -5.60
CA ASP A 101 4.68 6.82 -5.53
C ASP A 101 5.16 5.65 -6.39
N PHE A 102 6.31 5.84 -7.03
CA PHE A 102 6.98 4.84 -7.86
C PHE A 102 8.38 4.52 -7.34
N PHE A 103 8.90 5.28 -6.39
CA PHE A 103 10.25 5.13 -5.87
C PHE A 103 10.24 5.24 -4.35
N PHE A 104 11.19 4.57 -3.71
CA PHE A 104 11.52 4.81 -2.32
C PHE A 104 13.02 4.65 -2.10
N VAL A 105 13.55 5.29 -1.06
CA VAL A 105 14.95 5.16 -0.64
C VAL A 105 15.04 5.21 0.87
N SER A 106 15.94 4.43 1.46
CA SER A 106 16.17 4.44 2.91
C SER A 106 16.65 5.83 3.36
N SER A 107 16.10 6.29 4.49
CA SER A 107 16.54 7.49 5.20
C SER A 107 17.67 7.22 6.21
N ASN A 108 18.20 5.98 6.26
CA ASN A 108 19.20 5.51 7.24
C ASN A 108 18.75 5.59 8.71
N HIS A 109 17.47 5.86 8.98
CA HIS A 109 16.87 5.86 10.31
C HIS A 109 15.81 4.75 10.47
N GLY A 110 15.91 3.69 9.66
CA GLY A 110 14.95 2.58 9.66
C GLY A 110 13.62 2.87 8.92
N ARG A 111 13.56 3.97 8.18
CA ARG A 111 12.38 4.43 7.41
C ARG A 111 12.73 4.74 5.97
N HIS A 112 11.72 4.95 5.14
CA HIS A 112 11.89 5.30 3.73
C HIS A 112 11.35 6.69 3.38
N VAL A 113 11.98 7.32 2.39
CA VAL A 113 11.41 8.46 1.68
C VAL A 113 10.77 7.95 0.39
N PHE A 114 9.47 8.19 0.23
CA PHE A 114 8.69 7.83 -0.95
C PHE A 114 8.65 8.97 -1.95
N CYS A 115 8.69 8.64 -3.24
CA CYS A 115 8.76 9.60 -4.33
C CYS A 115 7.88 9.20 -5.52
N PRO A 116 7.15 10.16 -6.11
CA PRO A 116 6.33 9.92 -7.30
C PRO A 116 7.14 9.81 -8.59
N ASP A 117 8.31 10.46 -8.64
CA ASP A 117 9.12 10.55 -9.84
C ASP A 117 10.62 10.41 -9.56
N LEU A 118 11.38 10.23 -10.64
CA LEU A 118 12.83 10.04 -10.61
C LEU A 118 13.57 11.29 -10.10
N ALA A 119 13.05 12.50 -10.35
CA ALA A 119 13.70 13.72 -9.89
C ALA A 119 13.64 13.84 -8.36
N CYS A 120 12.48 13.52 -7.76
CA CYS A 120 12.32 13.37 -6.32
C CYS A 120 13.27 12.31 -5.78
N HIS A 121 13.29 11.12 -6.40
CA HIS A 121 14.12 10.01 -5.96
C HIS A 121 15.61 10.38 -5.97
N ASN A 122 16.11 10.98 -7.05
CA ASN A 122 17.51 11.37 -7.16
C ASN A 122 17.93 12.41 -6.11
N ARG A 123 17.04 13.37 -5.79
CA ARG A 123 17.29 14.31 -4.68
C ARG A 123 17.36 13.59 -3.33
N ALA A 124 16.45 12.62 -3.11
CA ALA A 124 16.45 11.82 -1.89
C ALA A 124 17.71 10.93 -1.79
N VAL A 125 18.16 10.31 -2.89
CA VAL A 125 19.41 9.55 -2.98
C VAL A 125 20.61 10.44 -2.68
N GLN A 126 20.69 11.62 -3.29
CA GLN A 126 21.78 12.58 -3.01
C GLN A 126 21.85 12.90 -1.52
N ARG A 127 20.71 13.18 -0.89
CA ARG A 127 20.65 13.53 0.53
C ARG A 127 21.01 12.35 1.44
N TRP A 128 20.38 11.19 1.22
CA TRP A 128 20.42 10.08 2.18
C TRP A 128 21.53 9.07 1.90
N GLN A 129 21.94 8.89 0.65
CA GLN A 129 22.94 7.87 0.29
C GLN A 129 24.31 8.46 -0.01
N ILE A 130 24.40 9.77 -0.34
CA ILE A 130 25.67 10.42 -0.65
C ILE A 130 26.07 11.41 0.45
N ASP A 131 25.28 12.45 0.67
CA ASP A 131 25.64 13.54 1.60
C ASP A 131 25.68 13.08 3.06
N TYR A 132 24.76 12.19 3.44
CA TYR A 132 24.71 11.59 4.78
C TYR A 132 26.01 10.86 5.15
N PHE A 133 26.56 10.07 4.22
CA PHE A 133 27.79 9.31 4.49
C PHE A 133 29.05 10.16 4.30
N ARG A 134 29.02 11.16 3.41
CA ARG A 134 30.11 12.14 3.21
C ARG A 134 30.34 13.06 4.41
N ASN A 135 29.31 13.39 5.19
CA ASN A 135 29.40 14.30 6.33
C ASN A 135 29.07 13.58 7.65
N PRO A 136 30.09 13.06 8.38
CA PRO A 136 29.89 12.25 9.59
C PRO A 136 29.13 12.98 10.70
N THR A 137 29.18 14.31 10.74
CA THR A 137 28.49 15.15 11.74
C THR A 137 26.97 15.09 11.65
N ARG A 138 26.40 14.55 10.56
CA ARG A 138 24.95 14.32 10.41
C ARG A 138 24.50 12.92 10.81
N ARG A 139 25.43 12.02 11.14
CA ARG A 139 25.12 10.67 11.62
C ARG A 139 24.54 10.78 13.04
N GLY A 140 23.21 10.85 13.16
CA GLY A 140 22.51 10.90 14.45
C GLY A 140 21.53 12.06 14.63
N MET A 141 21.40 12.99 13.67
CA MET A 141 20.30 13.96 13.73
C MET A 141 18.99 13.29 13.31
N PRO A 142 17.88 13.49 14.05
CA PRO A 142 16.57 13.03 13.60
C PRO A 142 16.28 13.63 12.23
N SER A 143 15.64 12.86 11.36
CA SER A 143 15.28 13.32 10.02
C SER A 143 14.53 14.63 10.12
N ALA A 144 15.11 15.73 9.62
CA ALA A 144 14.36 16.97 9.45
C ALA A 144 13.10 16.64 8.63
N PRO A 145 11.91 17.14 9.04
CA PRO A 145 10.68 16.83 8.34
C PRO A 145 10.85 17.13 6.86
N LEU A 146 10.36 16.22 6.02
CA LEU A 146 10.29 16.47 4.58
C LEU A 146 9.56 17.83 4.40
N PRO A 147 9.97 18.67 3.43
CA PRO A 147 9.09 19.75 3.01
C PRO A 147 7.74 19.11 2.70
N GLU A 148 6.68 19.64 3.29
CA GLU A 148 5.32 19.11 3.21
C GLU A 148 5.03 18.76 1.75
N VAL A 149 5.10 17.46 1.42
CA VAL A 149 4.75 16.97 0.10
C VAL A 149 3.29 17.38 -0.05
N ILE A 150 3.02 18.25 -1.03
CA ILE A 150 1.66 18.66 -1.39
C ILE A 150 0.85 17.38 -1.51
N ARG A 151 0.04 17.11 -0.48
CA ARG A 151 -0.85 15.96 -0.47
C ARG A 151 -1.74 16.16 -1.70
N PRO A 152 -1.87 15.19 -2.61
CA PRO A 152 -2.92 15.29 -3.61
C PRO A 152 -4.23 15.52 -2.85
N PRO A 153 -5.11 16.43 -3.30
CA PRO A 153 -6.34 16.73 -2.59
C PRO A 153 -7.08 15.42 -2.34
N SER A 154 -7.50 15.23 -1.09
CA SER A 154 -8.35 14.12 -0.69
C SER A 154 -9.47 13.98 -1.72
N ALA A 155 -9.63 12.79 -2.30
CA ALA A 155 -10.75 12.51 -3.17
C ALA A 155 -12.06 12.94 -2.46
N PRO A 156 -12.99 13.62 -3.15
CA PRO A 156 -14.25 14.01 -2.52
C PRO A 156 -14.94 12.76 -1.99
N SER A 157 -15.30 12.81 -0.71
CA SER A 157 -16.13 11.79 -0.06
C SER A 157 -17.34 11.51 -0.94
N ALA A 158 -17.54 10.23 -1.29
CA ALA A 158 -18.74 9.82 -1.99
C ALA A 158 -19.98 10.32 -1.22
N PRO A 159 -20.98 10.92 -1.90
CA PRO A 159 -22.20 11.34 -1.24
C PRO A 159 -22.87 10.12 -0.60
N ALA A 160 -23.33 10.29 0.64
CA ALA A 160 -24.08 9.27 1.37
C ALA A 160 -25.29 8.82 0.52
N PRO A 161 -25.69 7.54 0.55
CA PRO A 161 -26.89 7.11 -0.14
C PRO A 161 -28.12 7.83 0.46
N ASP A 162 -28.88 8.49 -0.40
CA ASP A 162 -30.16 9.11 -0.07
C ASP A 162 -31.06 8.08 0.62
N ARG A 163 -31.48 8.39 1.85
CA ARG A 163 -32.57 7.66 2.51
C ARG A 163 -33.87 7.96 1.75
N PRO A 164 -34.62 6.95 1.28
CA PRO A 164 -35.94 7.22 0.70
C PRO A 164 -36.85 7.81 1.79
N GLY A 165 -37.45 8.95 1.46
CA GLY A 165 -38.30 9.77 2.31
C GLY A 165 -39.44 9.00 2.97
N GLY A 166 -39.72 9.39 4.22
CA GLY A 166 -40.90 8.93 4.96
C GLY A 166 -42.22 9.36 4.28
N PRO A 167 -43.31 8.66 4.58
CA PRO A 167 -44.58 8.88 3.90
C PRO A 167 -45.20 10.26 4.27
N PRO A 168 -45.90 10.92 3.33
CA PRO A 168 -46.47 12.24 3.58
C PRO A 168 -47.63 12.19 4.56
N GLY A 169 -47.69 13.23 5.40
CA GLY A 169 -48.65 13.40 6.48
C GLY A 169 -50.12 13.30 6.04
N ARG A 170 -50.90 12.59 6.85
CA ARG A 170 -52.36 12.51 6.73
C ARG A 170 -52.96 13.90 6.99
N ARG A 171 -53.61 14.47 5.97
CA ARG A 171 -54.52 15.61 6.11
C ARG A 171 -55.69 15.19 7.02
N ARG A 172 -56.02 16.06 7.97
CA ARG A 172 -57.19 15.93 8.84
C ARG A 172 -58.46 16.14 8.01
N SER A 173 -59.39 15.18 8.07
CA SER A 173 -60.76 15.35 7.60
C SER A 173 -61.67 15.76 8.78
N PRO A 174 -62.64 16.67 8.58
CA PRO A 174 -63.59 17.09 9.61
C PRO A 174 -64.72 16.05 9.83
N PRO A 175 -65.49 16.17 10.93
CA PRO A 175 -66.37 15.09 11.40
C PRO A 175 -67.76 15.17 10.77
N SER A 176 -68.38 14.02 10.51
CA SER A 176 -69.84 13.94 10.35
C SER A 176 -70.38 12.54 10.65
N TYR A 177 -71.10 12.49 11.77
CA TYR A 177 -72.41 11.87 12.01
C TYR A 177 -72.62 10.35 11.86
N SER A 178 -72.87 9.71 13.02
CA SER A 178 -73.48 8.38 13.18
C SER A 178 -74.98 8.39 12.91
N PRO A 179 -75.55 7.22 12.55
CA PRO A 179 -76.71 6.75 13.31
C PRO A 179 -76.62 5.27 13.73
N SER A 180 -76.86 5.08 15.03
CA SER A 180 -77.73 4.07 15.64
C SER A 180 -77.58 2.56 15.34
N ARG A 181 -77.11 1.85 16.39
CA ARG A 181 -77.54 0.54 16.93
C ARG A 181 -78.61 -0.27 16.17
N VAL A 182 -78.41 -1.60 16.08
CA VAL A 182 -79.25 -2.69 16.63
C VAL A 182 -78.39 -3.98 16.78
N PRO A 183 -78.64 -4.90 17.75
CA PRO A 183 -77.66 -5.84 18.29
C PRO A 183 -77.87 -7.33 17.92
N GLY A 184 -76.84 -8.15 18.19
CA GLY A 184 -77.01 -9.51 18.72
C GLY A 184 -76.79 -10.68 17.76
N SER A 185 -75.82 -11.55 18.09
CA SER A 185 -76.06 -12.94 18.49
C SER A 185 -74.73 -13.69 18.68
N ARG A 186 -74.71 -14.54 19.71
CA ARG A 186 -73.57 -15.31 20.23
C ARG A 186 -73.59 -16.75 19.65
N SER A 187 -72.39 -17.25 19.33
CA SER A 187 -71.87 -18.64 19.50
C SER A 187 -72.56 -19.82 18.78
N PRO A 188 -72.00 -21.07 18.77
CA PRO A 188 -70.66 -21.59 19.16
C PRO A 188 -69.98 -22.51 18.08
N PRO A 189 -68.83 -23.17 18.39
CA PRO A 189 -68.02 -23.92 17.42
C PRO A 189 -68.31 -25.44 17.35
N ARG A 190 -67.69 -26.12 16.39
CA ARG A 190 -67.41 -27.56 16.38
C ARG A 190 -65.95 -27.80 16.07
#